data_AF-G3H0E8-F1
#
_entry.id   AF-G3H0E8-F1
#
_cell.length_a   1.000
_cell.length_b   1.000
_cell.length_c   1.000
_cell.angle_alpha   90.00
_cell.angle_beta   90.00
_cell.angle_gamma   90.00
#
_symmetry.space_group_name_H-M   'P 1'
#
loop_
_entity.id
_entity.type
_entity.pdbx_description
1 polymer ?
#
loop_
_entity_poly.entity_id
_entity_poly.type
_entity_poly.pdbx_seq_one_letter_code
_entity_poly.pdbx_strand_id
1 'polypeptide(L)'
;MLSEWLIDVPSDLGQEWIVVVCPVGKRALIVASRGSTSAYTKSGYCVNRFSSLLPGGNRRNSTTAKDYTILDCIYSEVNQTYYVLDVMCWRGHPFYDCQTDFRFYWMHSKLPEEEGLGEKTKINPFKFVGLKNYPCTPESLCKVLSMDFPFEVDGLLFYHKQTHYSPGSTPLVGWLRPYMVSDILGVAVPAGPLTTKPEYAGHQLQQIIEHKRSQEDMKDKFSHKASENGHYELEHLSTPKLKSPPHSPGNLMDN
;
A
#
# COMPACT_ATOMS: atom_id res chain seq x y z
N MET A 1 -0.96 -1.27 8.53
CA MET A 1 -1.18 0.18 8.52
C MET A 1 -1.89 0.55 7.23
N LEU A 2 -2.98 1.31 7.30
CA LEU A 2 -3.81 1.72 6.15
C LEU A 2 -3.77 3.24 6.04
N SER A 3 -3.62 3.74 4.82
CA SER A 3 -3.58 5.17 4.54
C SER A 3 -4.95 5.82 4.59
N GLU A 4 -4.99 7.13 4.77
CA GLU A 4 -6.14 7.97 4.45
C GLU A 4 -5.92 8.68 3.10
N TRP A 5 -6.94 9.31 2.53
CA TRP A 5 -6.73 10.18 1.37
C TRP A 5 -5.93 11.42 1.79
N LEU A 6 -4.86 11.74 1.07
CA LEU A 6 -4.05 12.92 1.36
C LEU A 6 -4.77 14.17 0.84
N ILE A 7 -5.63 14.76 1.66
CA ILE A 7 -6.34 16.01 1.32
C ILE A 7 -5.72 17.22 2.02
N ASP A 8 -5.35 17.07 3.29
CA ASP A 8 -4.67 18.14 4.03
C ASP A 8 -3.18 17.91 3.83
N VAL A 9 -2.58 18.76 2.99
CA VAL A 9 -1.16 18.62 2.64
C VAL A 9 -0.31 19.12 3.80
N PRO A 10 0.58 18.29 4.38
CA PRO A 10 1.51 18.71 5.41
C PRO A 10 2.42 19.84 4.90
N SER A 11 2.62 20.88 5.71
CA SER A 11 3.50 21.99 5.35
C SER A 11 4.97 21.57 5.18
N ASP A 12 5.35 20.47 5.81
CA ASP A 12 6.68 19.86 5.82
C ASP A 12 6.78 18.63 4.90
N LEU A 13 5.85 18.48 3.94
CA LEU A 13 5.79 17.32 3.04
C LEU A 13 7.15 17.02 2.39
N GLY A 14 7.85 18.04 1.88
CA GLY A 14 9.14 17.86 1.20
C GLY A 14 10.27 17.37 2.12
N GLN A 15 10.15 17.60 3.43
CA GLN A 15 11.19 17.38 4.43
C GLN A 15 10.93 16.10 5.24
N GLU A 16 9.72 15.91 5.73
CA GLU A 16 9.37 14.86 6.69
C GLU A 16 8.61 13.68 6.07
N TRP A 17 8.31 13.72 4.77
CA TRP A 17 7.56 12.66 4.10
C TRP A 17 8.34 12.02 2.96
N ILE A 18 7.99 10.77 2.68
CA ILE A 18 8.52 9.96 1.58
C ILE A 18 7.37 9.34 0.79
N VAL A 19 7.52 9.26 -0.53
CA VAL A 19 6.51 8.71 -1.44
C VAL A 19 6.93 7.33 -1.93
N VAL A 20 5.97 6.41 -2.00
CA VAL A 20 6.11 5.08 -2.61
C VAL A 20 5.11 4.92 -3.74
N VAL A 21 5.62 4.58 -4.93
CA VAL A 21 4.79 4.26 -6.08
C VAL A 21 4.28 2.83 -5.97
N CYS A 22 2.97 2.66 -5.95
CA CYS A 22 2.34 1.38 -5.67
C CYS A 22 1.81 0.72 -6.95
N PRO A 23 2.10 -0.59 -7.15
CA PRO A 23 1.56 -1.34 -8.27
C PRO A 23 0.05 -1.59 -8.10
N VAL A 24 -0.66 -1.77 -9.22
CA VAL A 24 -1.97 -2.41 -9.24
C VAL A 24 -1.83 -3.84 -8.71
N GLY A 25 -2.61 -4.16 -7.68
CA GLY A 25 -2.55 -5.46 -7.03
C GLY A 25 -3.39 -5.57 -5.76
N LYS A 26 -3.25 -6.69 -5.07
CA LYS A 26 -3.99 -7.00 -3.84
C LYS A 26 -3.08 -6.83 -2.64
N ARG A 27 -3.49 -5.99 -1.67
CA ARG A 27 -2.77 -5.87 -0.40
C ARG A 27 -2.77 -7.21 0.33
N ALA A 28 -1.60 -7.61 0.82
CA ALA A 28 -1.43 -8.89 1.51
C ALA A 28 -0.47 -8.74 2.70
N LEU A 29 -0.90 -9.22 3.86
CA LEU A 29 -0.01 -9.51 4.98
C LEU A 29 0.72 -10.81 4.67
N ILE A 30 2.05 -10.80 4.72
CA ILE A 30 2.88 -11.99 4.49
C ILE A 30 3.48 -12.42 5.82
N VAL A 31 3.33 -13.71 6.14
CA VAL A 31 3.92 -14.34 7.31
C VAL A 31 4.73 -15.55 6.86
N ALA A 32 6.05 -15.44 6.91
CA ALA A 32 6.98 -16.54 6.70
C ALA A 32 7.39 -17.10 8.07
N SER A 33 7.03 -18.35 8.36
CA SER A 33 7.30 -18.98 9.65
C SER A 33 7.24 -20.51 9.56
N ARG A 34 8.11 -21.18 10.31
CA ARG A 34 8.12 -22.65 10.47
C ARG A 34 8.15 -23.40 9.13
N GLY A 35 8.93 -22.89 8.20
CA GLY A 35 9.22 -23.52 6.91
C GLY A 35 8.18 -23.32 5.82
N SER A 36 7.29 -22.33 5.96
CA SER A 36 6.31 -21.96 4.93
C SER A 36 5.92 -20.48 5.07
N THR A 37 5.44 -19.92 3.97
CA THR A 37 4.96 -18.54 3.86
C THR A 37 3.47 -18.53 3.56
N SER A 38 2.71 -17.78 4.33
CA SER A 38 1.27 -17.57 4.15
C SER A 38 0.98 -16.11 3.82
N ALA A 39 0.01 -15.90 2.94
CA ALA A 39 -0.49 -14.58 2.56
C ALA A 39 -1.93 -14.42 3.05
N TYR A 40 -2.24 -13.26 3.63
CA TYR A 40 -3.55 -12.95 4.20
C TYR A 40 -4.11 -11.65 3.63
N THR A 41 -5.42 -11.60 3.42
CA THR A 41 -6.14 -10.36 3.08
C THR A 41 -6.17 -9.39 4.27
N LYS A 42 -6.63 -8.16 4.02
CA LYS A 42 -6.93 -7.16 5.07
C LYS A 42 -7.94 -7.70 6.10
N SER A 43 -8.94 -8.44 5.66
CA SER A 43 -9.91 -9.15 6.51
C SER A 43 -9.36 -10.37 7.26
N GLY A 44 -8.07 -10.72 7.08
CA GLY A 44 -7.41 -11.84 7.76
C GLY A 44 -7.63 -13.20 7.10
N TYR A 45 -8.28 -13.26 5.93
CA TYR A 45 -8.46 -14.51 5.20
C TYR A 45 -7.15 -14.98 4.57
N CYS A 46 -6.74 -16.23 4.84
CA CYS A 46 -5.54 -16.81 4.25
C CYS A 46 -5.77 -17.16 2.77
N VAL A 47 -5.20 -16.37 1.86
CA VAL A 47 -5.38 -16.56 0.41
C VAL A 47 -4.49 -17.65 -0.16
N ASN A 48 -3.31 -17.85 0.42
CA ASN A 48 -2.33 -18.79 -0.11
C ASN A 48 -1.33 -19.23 0.95
N ARG A 49 -0.77 -20.43 0.78
CA ARG A 49 0.33 -20.98 1.57
C ARG A 49 1.33 -21.65 0.63
N PHE A 50 2.58 -21.20 0.67
CA PHE A 50 3.63 -21.58 -0.27
C PHE A 50 5.00 -21.64 0.43
N SER A 51 6.03 -22.06 -0.31
CA SER A 51 7.43 -21.94 0.12
C SER A 51 7.97 -20.58 -0.36
N SER A 52 8.80 -19.90 0.40
CA SER A 52 9.57 -18.77 -0.12
C SER A 52 10.98 -18.72 0.45
N LEU A 53 11.83 -17.91 -0.17
CA LEU A 53 13.21 -17.68 0.31
C LEU A 53 13.30 -16.71 1.49
N LEU A 54 12.18 -16.14 1.93
CA LEU A 54 12.14 -15.34 3.16
C LEU A 54 12.62 -16.17 4.37
N PRO A 55 13.28 -15.55 5.35
CA PRO A 55 13.64 -16.24 6.59
C PRO A 55 12.41 -16.81 7.29
N GLY A 56 12.44 -18.10 7.61
CA GLY A 56 11.29 -18.87 8.13
C GLY A 56 10.32 -19.41 7.06
N GLY A 57 10.48 -19.01 5.79
CA GLY A 57 9.54 -19.29 4.69
C GLY A 57 9.74 -20.62 3.97
N ASN A 58 10.83 -21.35 4.27
CA ASN A 58 11.10 -22.67 3.74
C ASN A 58 11.83 -23.55 4.76
N ARG A 59 11.76 -24.88 4.58
CA ARG A 59 12.35 -25.85 5.53
C ARG A 59 13.89 -25.78 5.63
N ARG A 60 14.57 -25.24 4.61
CA ARG A 60 16.04 -25.13 4.59
C ARG A 60 16.53 -23.91 5.40
N ASN A 61 15.75 -22.83 5.38
CA ASN A 61 16.04 -21.56 6.06
C ASN A 61 15.21 -21.38 7.34
N SER A 62 14.87 -22.49 7.99
CA SER A 62 14.14 -22.55 9.27
C SER A 62 15.04 -23.23 10.30
N THR A 63 16.23 -22.66 10.52
CA THR A 63 17.23 -23.19 11.45
C THR A 63 16.84 -22.98 12.90
N THR A 64 16.13 -21.88 13.20
CA THR A 64 15.69 -21.54 14.56
C THR A 64 14.16 -21.45 14.63
N ALA A 65 13.57 -21.92 15.73
CA ALA A 65 12.11 -21.84 15.96
C ALA A 65 11.57 -20.39 16.01
N LYS A 66 12.46 -19.40 16.14
CA LYS A 66 12.16 -17.96 16.20
C LYS A 66 12.42 -17.23 14.89
N ASP A 67 12.86 -17.91 13.83
CA ASP A 67 13.08 -17.28 12.53
C ASP A 67 11.73 -17.12 11.82
N TYR A 68 11.09 -15.97 12.03
CA TYR A 68 9.89 -15.58 11.30
C TYR A 68 10.02 -14.17 10.74
N THR A 69 9.35 -13.96 9.62
CA THR A 69 9.34 -12.68 8.89
C THR A 69 7.90 -12.28 8.63
N ILE A 70 7.57 -11.02 8.90
CA ILE A 70 6.25 -10.45 8.67
C ILE A 70 6.42 -9.21 7.80
N LEU A 71 5.83 -9.25 6.60
CA LEU A 71 5.91 -8.18 5.61
C LEU A 71 4.53 -7.66 5.25
N ASP A 72 4.47 -6.40 4.85
CA ASP A 72 3.30 -5.79 4.24
C ASP A 72 3.54 -5.65 2.74
N CYS A 73 2.74 -6.33 1.93
CA CYS A 73 2.99 -6.47 0.50
C CYS A 73 1.79 -6.07 -0.36
N ILE A 74 2.05 -5.78 -1.63
CA ILE A 74 1.06 -5.70 -2.69
C ILE A 74 1.37 -6.82 -3.69
N TYR A 75 0.46 -7.78 -3.81
CA TYR A 75 0.59 -8.86 -4.77
C TYR A 75 0.09 -8.42 -6.15
N SER A 76 1.00 -8.41 -7.13
CA SER A 76 0.66 -8.22 -8.54
C SER A 76 0.47 -9.58 -9.20
N GLU A 77 -0.74 -9.86 -9.67
CA GLU A 77 -1.09 -11.12 -10.34
C GLU A 77 -0.37 -11.28 -11.67
N VAL A 78 -0.30 -10.21 -12.46
CA VAL A 78 0.36 -10.18 -13.78
C VAL A 78 1.84 -10.55 -13.65
N ASN A 79 2.53 -9.97 -12.67
CA ASN A 79 3.96 -10.21 -12.47
C ASN A 79 4.25 -11.46 -11.62
N GLN A 80 3.23 -12.00 -10.93
CA GLN A 80 3.34 -13.00 -9.87
C GLN A 80 4.44 -12.62 -8.86
N THR A 81 4.37 -11.37 -8.39
CA THR A 81 5.35 -10.75 -7.51
C THR A 81 4.62 -10.18 -6.29
N TYR A 82 5.13 -10.47 -5.10
CA TYR A 82 4.82 -9.72 -3.90
C TYR A 82 5.77 -8.51 -3.84
N TYR A 83 5.23 -7.34 -4.19
CA TYR A 83 5.94 -6.09 -4.00
C TYR A 83 5.91 -5.73 -2.52
N VAL A 84 7.06 -5.75 -1.86
CA VAL A 84 7.18 -5.49 -0.43
C VAL A 84 7.07 -3.99 -0.22
N LEU A 85 6.01 -3.56 0.48
CA LEU A 85 5.82 -2.17 0.86
C LEU A 85 6.48 -1.87 2.21
N ASP A 86 6.40 -2.80 3.15
CA ASP A 86 6.87 -2.57 4.52
C ASP A 86 7.34 -3.86 5.21
N VAL A 87 8.09 -3.69 6.29
CA VAL A 87 8.61 -4.76 7.15
C VAL A 87 8.20 -4.53 8.60
N MET A 88 7.52 -5.52 9.20
CA MET A 88 7.10 -5.48 10.59
C MET A 88 7.92 -6.42 11.47
N CYS A 89 8.48 -7.47 10.88
CA CYS A 89 9.40 -8.38 11.55
C CYS A 89 10.35 -9.02 10.54
N TRP A 90 11.63 -9.15 10.87
CA TRP A 90 12.63 -9.85 10.06
C TRP A 90 13.50 -10.74 10.94
N ARG A 91 13.55 -12.05 10.64
CA ARG A 91 14.30 -13.05 11.45
C ARG A 91 13.98 -12.97 12.95
N GLY A 92 12.71 -12.78 13.29
CA GLY A 92 12.25 -12.67 14.68
C GLY A 92 12.49 -11.32 15.35
N HIS A 93 13.14 -10.36 14.70
CA HIS A 93 13.30 -9.00 15.21
C HIS A 93 12.10 -8.13 14.80
N PRO A 94 11.29 -7.64 15.75
CA PRO A 94 10.15 -6.79 15.45
C PRO A 94 10.59 -5.35 15.11
N PHE A 95 9.87 -4.72 14.19
CA PHE A 95 10.11 -3.34 13.72
C PHE A 95 8.89 -2.41 13.93
N TYR A 96 7.86 -2.86 14.64
CA TYR A 96 6.65 -2.06 14.89
C TYR A 96 6.97 -0.69 15.51
N ASP A 97 7.87 -0.67 16.49
CA ASP A 97 8.31 0.54 17.21
C ASP A 97 9.47 1.26 16.51
N CYS A 98 9.72 0.97 15.23
CA CYS A 98 10.69 1.70 14.42
C CYS A 98 10.01 2.68 13.46
N GLN A 99 10.66 3.81 13.25
CA GLN A 99 10.28 4.83 12.27
C GLN A 99 10.28 4.27 10.84
N THR A 100 9.44 4.81 9.96
CA THR A 100 9.28 4.37 8.57
C THR A 100 10.57 4.44 7.78
N ASP A 101 11.32 5.53 7.90
CA ASP A 101 12.58 5.72 7.18
C ASP A 101 13.59 4.61 7.51
N PHE A 102 13.72 4.24 8.78
CA PHE A 102 14.52 3.11 9.22
C PHE A 102 13.99 1.78 8.69
N ARG A 103 12.67 1.53 8.80
CA ARG A 103 12.05 0.29 8.26
C ARG A 103 12.32 0.14 6.76
N PHE A 104 12.15 1.21 6.00
CA PHE A 104 12.38 1.20 4.55
C PHE A 104 13.86 1.04 4.22
N TYR A 105 14.75 1.75 4.91
CA TYR A 105 16.20 1.56 4.77
C TYR A 105 16.60 0.10 5.03
N TRP A 106 16.12 -0.46 6.15
CA TRP A 106 16.40 -1.84 6.53
C TRP A 106 15.91 -2.82 5.47
N MET A 107 14.65 -2.71 5.05
CA MET A 107 14.06 -3.54 4.00
C MET A 107 14.89 -3.49 2.70
N HIS A 108 15.28 -2.29 2.26
CA HIS A 108 16.09 -2.09 1.06
C HIS A 108 17.50 -2.66 1.16
N SER A 109 18.06 -2.76 2.36
CA SER A 109 19.34 -3.43 2.60
C SER A 109 19.20 -4.95 2.66
N LYS A 110 18.13 -5.48 3.26
CA LYS A 110 18.00 -6.91 3.58
C LYS A 110 17.37 -7.76 2.50
N LEU A 111 16.41 -7.24 1.74
CA LEU A 111 15.80 -8.00 0.65
C LEU A 111 16.83 -8.45 -0.42
N PRO A 112 17.79 -7.60 -0.85
CA PRO A 112 18.80 -8.02 -1.82
C PRO A 112 19.83 -9.02 -1.28
N GLU A 113 20.01 -9.13 0.03
CA GLU A 113 20.91 -10.11 0.65
C GLU A 113 20.36 -11.55 0.55
N GLU A 114 19.05 -11.73 0.38
CA GLU A 114 18.42 -13.05 0.21
C GLU A 114 18.53 -13.51 -1.26
N GLU A 115 19.54 -14.32 -1.55
CA GLU A 115 19.84 -14.84 -2.89
C GLU A 115 18.61 -15.48 -3.56
N GLY A 116 18.28 -15.02 -4.77
CA GLY A 116 17.15 -15.55 -5.55
C GLY A 116 15.76 -15.16 -5.05
N LEU A 117 15.63 -14.33 -4.00
CA LEU A 117 14.32 -13.90 -3.47
C LEU A 117 13.50 -13.11 -4.51
N GLY A 118 14.18 -12.34 -5.34
CA GLY A 118 13.61 -11.62 -6.49
C GLY A 118 13.36 -12.47 -7.72
N GLU A 119 13.61 -13.78 -7.67
CA GLU A 119 13.54 -14.70 -8.81
C GLU A 119 12.54 -15.83 -8.56
N LYS A 120 11.97 -16.38 -9.65
CA LYS A 120 11.09 -17.55 -9.55
C LYS A 120 11.92 -18.81 -9.56
N THR A 121 11.82 -19.59 -8.49
CA THR A 121 12.45 -20.91 -8.39
C THR A 121 11.45 -21.93 -7.83
N LYS A 122 11.81 -23.21 -7.83
CA LYS A 122 10.96 -24.28 -7.26
C LYS A 122 10.65 -24.06 -5.78
N ILE A 123 11.58 -23.45 -5.03
CA ILE A 123 11.42 -23.15 -3.60
C ILE A 123 10.97 -21.72 -3.32
N ASN A 124 10.88 -20.88 -4.37
CA ASN A 124 10.39 -19.51 -4.36
C ASN A 124 9.49 -19.24 -5.58
N PRO A 125 8.28 -19.81 -5.64
CA PRO A 125 7.35 -19.64 -6.77
C PRO A 125 6.92 -18.19 -7.00
N PHE A 126 6.99 -17.33 -5.99
CA PHE A 126 6.64 -15.91 -6.06
C PHE A 126 7.84 -15.04 -5.73
N LYS A 127 8.10 -14.05 -6.59
CA LYS A 127 9.18 -13.08 -6.37
C LYS A 127 8.79 -12.14 -5.22
N PHE A 128 9.76 -11.73 -4.41
CA PHE A 128 9.62 -10.62 -3.48
C PHE A 128 10.55 -9.48 -3.90
N VAL A 129 9.98 -8.31 -4.13
CA VAL A 129 10.73 -7.13 -4.62
C VAL A 129 10.34 -5.92 -3.80
N GLY A 130 11.32 -5.28 -3.16
CA GLY A 130 11.09 -4.05 -2.38
C GLY A 130 10.65 -2.88 -3.26
N LEU A 131 9.58 -2.19 -2.87
CA LEU A 131 9.16 -0.95 -3.52
C LEU A 131 10.06 0.21 -3.12
N LYS A 132 10.64 0.88 -4.12
CA LYS A 132 11.47 2.07 -3.90
C LYS A 132 10.62 3.19 -3.30
N ASN A 133 11.24 3.96 -2.39
CA ASN A 133 10.69 5.21 -1.89
C ASN A 133 11.52 6.39 -2.42
N TYR A 134 10.91 7.57 -2.44
CA TYR A 134 11.51 8.80 -2.95
C TYR A 134 11.18 9.98 -2.03
N PRO A 135 12.01 11.04 -2.01
CA PRO A 135 11.65 12.29 -1.36
C PRO A 135 10.39 12.91 -1.95
N CYS A 136 9.66 13.70 -1.16
CA CYS A 136 8.46 14.41 -1.60
C CYS A 136 8.72 15.88 -2.00
N THR A 137 9.94 16.26 -2.36
CA THR A 137 10.19 17.60 -2.93
C THR A 137 9.52 17.74 -4.29
N PRO A 138 9.13 18.95 -4.74
CA PRO A 138 8.49 19.15 -6.04
C PRO A 138 9.29 18.56 -7.21
N GLU A 139 10.62 18.69 -7.19
CA GLU A 139 11.52 18.17 -8.22
C GLU A 139 11.53 16.64 -8.22
N SER A 140 11.56 16.03 -7.03
CA SER A 140 11.51 14.58 -6.86
C SER A 140 10.17 14.01 -7.34
N LEU A 141 9.05 14.65 -6.98
CA LEU A 141 7.71 14.24 -7.43
C LEU A 141 7.56 14.33 -8.95
N CYS A 142 8.03 15.42 -9.55
CA CYS A 142 8.04 15.59 -11.00
C CYS A 142 8.86 14.47 -11.69
N LYS A 143 10.04 14.15 -11.14
CA LYS A 143 10.88 13.05 -11.64
C LYS A 143 10.16 11.70 -11.51
N VAL A 144 9.62 11.38 -10.33
CA VAL A 144 8.93 10.12 -10.06
C VAL A 144 7.74 9.92 -11.00
N LEU A 145 6.97 10.98 -11.28
CA LEU A 145 5.84 10.93 -12.21
C LEU A 145 6.25 10.79 -13.68
N SER A 146 7.52 11.01 -14.01
CA SER A 146 8.10 10.79 -15.35
C SER A 146 8.77 9.41 -15.49
N MET A 147 8.88 8.64 -14.41
CA MET A 147 9.60 7.37 -14.43
C MET A 147 8.74 6.24 -14.99
N ASP A 148 9.40 5.30 -15.66
CA ASP A 148 8.81 4.00 -15.99
C ASP A 148 8.93 3.04 -14.81
N PHE A 149 7.86 2.29 -14.58
CA PHE A 149 7.80 1.25 -13.54
C PHE A 149 7.60 -0.12 -14.18
N PRO A 150 8.15 -1.20 -13.60
CA PRO A 150 7.99 -2.57 -14.11
C PRO A 150 6.60 -3.16 -13.80
N PHE A 151 5.62 -2.31 -13.56
CA PHE A 151 4.24 -2.63 -13.19
C PHE A 151 3.33 -1.46 -13.53
N GLU A 152 2.05 -1.75 -13.71
CA GLU A 152 1.02 -0.71 -13.79
C GLU A 152 0.89 -0.01 -12.43
N VAL A 153 0.93 1.32 -12.43
CA VAL A 153 0.85 2.13 -11.21
C VAL A 153 -0.61 2.33 -10.81
N ASP A 154 -0.97 1.96 -9.59
CA ASP A 154 -2.28 2.23 -9.01
C ASP A 154 -2.32 3.65 -8.42
N GLY A 155 -1.34 3.96 -7.58
CA GLY A 155 -1.26 5.25 -6.89
C GLY A 155 0.01 5.42 -6.06
N LEU A 156 -0.01 6.47 -5.26
CA LEU A 156 1.12 6.95 -4.49
C LEU A 156 0.76 6.94 -3.01
N LEU A 157 1.61 6.31 -2.19
CA LEU A 157 1.53 6.40 -0.75
C LEU A 157 2.57 7.37 -0.22
N PHE A 158 2.15 8.30 0.63
CA PHE A 158 2.99 9.29 1.29
C PHE A 158 3.10 8.91 2.76
N TYR A 159 4.28 8.53 3.21
CA TYR A 159 4.52 8.15 4.60
C TYR A 159 5.24 9.27 5.33
N HIS A 160 4.79 9.60 6.54
CA HIS A 160 5.60 10.38 7.46
C HIS A 160 6.82 9.54 7.89
N LYS A 161 8.03 10.10 7.79
CA LYS A 161 9.29 9.38 8.08
C LYS A 161 9.29 8.77 9.47
N GLN A 162 8.77 9.52 10.45
CA GLN A 162 8.82 9.14 11.86
C GLN A 162 7.67 8.24 12.33
N THR A 163 6.72 7.85 11.47
CA THR A 163 5.60 7.01 11.94
C THR A 163 6.06 5.59 12.28
N HIS A 164 5.58 5.08 13.41
CA HIS A 164 5.66 3.67 13.76
C HIS A 164 4.69 2.85 12.90
N TYR A 165 4.91 1.55 12.79
CA TYR A 165 3.95 0.68 12.11
C TYR A 165 2.81 0.33 13.07
N SER A 166 1.65 0.97 12.89
CA SER A 166 0.43 0.65 13.63
C SER A 166 -0.62 0.02 12.70
N PRO A 167 -1.19 -1.16 13.04
CA PRO A 167 -2.37 -1.68 12.34
C PRO A 167 -3.55 -0.71 12.43
N GLY A 168 -4.38 -0.65 11.38
CA GLY A 168 -5.50 0.30 11.28
C GLY A 168 -5.21 1.50 10.36
N SER A 169 -6.24 2.35 10.19
CA SER A 169 -6.15 3.59 9.41
C SER A 169 -5.37 4.66 10.18
N THR A 170 -4.58 5.47 9.47
CA THR A 170 -3.81 6.56 10.06
C THR A 170 -3.63 7.71 9.08
N PRO A 171 -3.71 8.97 9.56
CA PRO A 171 -3.41 10.15 8.73
C PRO A 171 -1.90 10.30 8.45
N LEU A 172 -1.03 9.58 9.18
CA LEU A 172 0.43 9.59 8.96
C LEU A 172 0.87 8.82 7.71
N VAL A 173 -0.09 8.24 6.98
CA VAL A 173 0.11 7.69 5.64
C VAL A 173 -1.01 8.22 4.73
N GLY A 174 -0.64 9.02 3.75
CA GLY A 174 -1.55 9.57 2.75
C GLY A 174 -1.58 8.73 1.47
N TRP A 175 -2.71 8.70 0.77
CA TRP A 175 -2.89 8.05 -0.53
C TRP A 175 -3.41 9.04 -1.56
N LEU A 176 -2.84 8.98 -2.77
CA LEU A 176 -3.32 9.71 -3.95
C LEU A 176 -3.28 8.83 -5.19
N ARG A 177 -4.19 9.08 -6.14
CA ARG A 177 -3.99 8.65 -7.52
C ARG A 177 -2.98 9.57 -8.20
N PRO A 178 -2.17 9.10 -9.17
CA PRO A 178 -1.07 9.91 -9.70
C PRO A 178 -1.56 11.19 -10.41
N TYR A 179 -2.72 11.15 -11.08
CA TYR A 179 -3.35 12.32 -11.71
C TYR A 179 -3.91 13.36 -10.72
N MET A 180 -4.02 13.02 -9.42
CA MET A 180 -4.48 13.96 -8.39
C MET A 180 -3.35 14.81 -7.81
N VAL A 181 -2.09 14.44 -8.08
CA VAL A 181 -0.91 15.09 -7.46
C VAL A 181 -0.87 16.59 -7.76
N SER A 182 -1.13 16.98 -9.01
CA SER A 182 -1.10 18.39 -9.40
C SER A 182 -2.18 19.21 -8.71
N ASP A 183 -3.39 18.66 -8.59
CA ASP A 183 -4.55 19.37 -8.02
C ASP A 183 -4.44 19.52 -6.50
N ILE A 184 -3.91 18.51 -5.81
CA ILE A 184 -3.86 18.48 -4.35
C ILE A 184 -2.57 19.11 -3.82
N LEU A 185 -1.42 18.76 -4.40
CA LEU A 185 -0.13 19.25 -3.91
C LEU A 185 0.25 20.62 -4.51
N GLY A 186 -0.48 21.09 -5.52
CA GLY A 186 -0.19 22.36 -6.20
C GLY A 186 1.15 22.39 -6.93
N VAL A 187 1.71 21.22 -7.26
CA VAL A 187 3.00 21.09 -7.95
C VAL A 187 2.80 20.91 -9.45
N ALA A 188 3.74 21.44 -10.23
CA ALA A 188 3.81 21.15 -11.67
C ALA A 188 4.17 19.67 -11.86
N VAL A 189 3.42 18.99 -12.73
CA VAL A 189 3.64 17.58 -13.06
C VAL A 189 3.95 17.42 -14.55
N PRO A 190 4.80 16.46 -14.93
CA PRO A 190 5.10 16.19 -16.33
C PRO A 190 3.84 15.70 -17.06
N ALA A 191 3.71 15.97 -18.36
CA ALA A 191 2.67 15.35 -19.16
C ALA A 191 3.02 13.88 -19.42
N GLY A 192 2.14 12.94 -19.07
CA GLY A 192 2.37 11.53 -19.29
C GLY A 192 1.23 10.64 -18.80
N PRO A 193 1.31 9.32 -19.02
CA PRO A 193 0.23 8.39 -18.68
C PRO A 193 -0.22 8.46 -17.22
N LEU A 194 0.70 8.73 -16.29
CA LEU A 194 0.38 8.84 -14.86
C LEU A 194 -0.37 10.13 -14.51
N THR A 195 -0.16 11.21 -15.25
CA THR A 195 -0.71 12.53 -14.92
C THR A 195 -1.92 12.89 -15.78
N THR A 196 -2.19 12.11 -16.83
CA THR A 196 -3.42 12.22 -17.62
C THR A 196 -4.64 11.98 -16.76
N LYS A 197 -5.51 12.99 -16.67
CA LYS A 197 -6.74 12.93 -15.88
C LYS A 197 -7.83 12.19 -16.66
N PRO A 198 -8.45 11.14 -16.09
CA PRO A 198 -9.67 10.59 -16.65
C PRO A 198 -10.83 11.58 -16.51
N GLU A 199 -11.87 11.45 -17.35
CA GLU A 199 -13.04 12.34 -17.34
C GLU A 199 -13.72 12.43 -15.96
N TYR A 200 -13.72 11.33 -15.21
CA TYR A 200 -14.32 11.26 -13.88
C TYR A 200 -13.44 11.86 -12.75
N ALA A 201 -12.21 12.30 -13.03
CA ALA A 201 -11.26 12.71 -12.00
C ALA A 201 -11.78 13.86 -11.12
N GLY A 202 -12.40 14.88 -11.75
CA GLY A 202 -12.94 16.03 -11.02
C GLY A 202 -14.05 15.64 -10.05
N HIS A 203 -15.01 14.83 -10.52
CA HIS A 203 -16.11 14.34 -9.69
C HIS A 203 -15.61 13.43 -8.55
N GLN A 204 -14.64 12.57 -8.84
CA GLN A 204 -14.04 11.71 -7.82
C GLN A 204 -13.35 12.54 -6.72
N LEU A 205 -12.59 13.57 -7.09
CA LEU A 205 -11.93 14.44 -6.12
C LEU A 205 -12.94 15.16 -5.22
N GLN A 206 -14.03 15.67 -5.78
CA GLN A 206 -15.12 16.29 -5.02
C GLN A 206 -15.73 15.32 -4.00
N GLN A 207 -16.03 14.08 -4.41
CA GLN A 207 -16.55 13.05 -3.51
C GLN A 207 -15.60 12.73 -2.36
N ILE A 208 -14.29 12.67 -2.62
CA ILE A 208 -13.29 12.41 -1.58
C ILE A 208 -13.26 13.54 -0.55
N ILE A 209 -13.27 14.80 -1.02
CA ILE A 209 -13.27 15.99 -0.15
C ILE A 209 -14.55 16.04 0.70
N GLU A 210 -15.71 15.82 0.10
CA GLU A 210 -17.00 15.81 0.81
C GLU A 210 -17.07 14.70 1.87
N HIS A 211 -16.57 13.50 1.53
CA HIS A 211 -16.53 12.38 2.46
C HIS A 211 -15.62 12.68 3.66
N LYS A 212 -14.45 13.26 3.42
CA LYS A 212 -13.50 13.64 4.48
C LYS A 212 -14.11 14.68 5.43
N ARG A 213 -14.69 15.76 4.88
CA ARG A 213 -15.38 16.78 5.68
C ARG A 213 -16.49 16.19 6.55
N SER A 214 -17.25 15.24 6.00
CA SER A 214 -18.32 14.56 6.74
C SER A 214 -17.79 13.71 7.90
N GLN A 215 -16.62 13.05 7.73
CA GLN A 215 -15.98 12.28 8.80
C GLN A 215 -15.43 13.18 9.91
N GLU A 216 -14.86 14.33 9.56
CA GLU A 216 -14.38 15.33 10.53
C GLU A 216 -15.54 15.90 11.34
N ASP A 217 -16.63 16.30 10.67
CA ASP A 217 -17.85 16.78 11.33
C ASP A 217 -18.46 15.74 12.29
N MET A 218 -18.35 14.44 11.96
CA MET A 218 -18.77 13.36 12.86
C MET A 218 -17.79 13.19 14.02
N LYS A 219 -16.48 13.17 13.78
CA LYS A 219 -15.46 13.08 14.84
C LYS A 219 -15.57 14.24 15.83
N ASP A 220 -15.85 15.46 15.38
CA ASP A 220 -16.05 16.61 16.26
C ASP A 220 -17.34 16.53 17.08
N LYS A 221 -18.40 15.90 16.54
CA LYS A 221 -19.64 15.64 17.30
C LYS A 221 -19.50 14.50 18.30
N PHE A 222 -18.68 13.49 18.01
CA PHE A 222 -18.42 12.34 18.87
C PHE A 222 -17.28 12.56 19.88
N SER A 223 -16.33 13.47 19.63
CA SER A 223 -15.31 13.85 20.62
C SER A 223 -15.93 14.52 21.86
N HIS A 224 -17.15 15.05 21.73
CA HIS A 224 -17.98 15.51 22.86
C HIS A 224 -18.78 14.40 23.57
N LYS A 225 -18.77 13.15 23.09
CA LYS A 225 -19.45 12.00 23.70
C LYS A 225 -18.65 10.70 23.55
N ALA A 226 -17.88 10.42 24.59
CA ALA A 226 -17.42 9.11 25.05
C ALA A 226 -16.16 8.51 24.40
N SER A 227 -15.14 8.39 25.26
CA SER A 227 -14.26 7.23 25.39
C SER A 227 -15.08 5.93 25.47
N GLU A 228 -14.48 4.79 25.12
CA GLU A 228 -15.05 3.42 25.08
C GLU A 228 -15.78 3.04 23.79
N ASN A 229 -15.03 2.47 22.84
CA ASN A 229 -15.20 1.07 22.41
C ASN A 229 -14.30 0.76 21.20
N GLY A 230 -13.37 -0.18 21.37
CA GLY A 230 -12.38 -0.61 20.38
C GLY A 230 -12.96 -1.49 19.27
N HIS A 231 -13.87 -0.95 18.47
CA HIS A 231 -14.32 -1.58 17.23
C HIS A 231 -13.48 -1.08 16.05
N TYR A 232 -12.70 -1.99 15.47
CA TYR A 232 -11.94 -1.76 14.24
C TYR A 232 -12.90 -1.60 13.06
N GLU A 233 -13.02 -0.38 12.53
CA GLU A 233 -13.78 -0.11 11.31
C GLU A 233 -12.96 -0.61 10.11
N LEU A 234 -13.43 -1.71 9.52
CA LEU A 234 -12.83 -2.38 8.37
C LEU A 234 -13.24 -1.67 7.07
N GLU A 235 -12.21 -1.40 6.27
CA GLU A 235 -12.18 -1.42 4.80
C GLU A 235 -13.18 -0.54 4.04
N HIS A 236 -12.74 0.63 3.53
CA HIS A 236 -13.10 1.11 2.18
C HIS A 236 -12.05 2.11 1.62
N LEU A 237 -10.90 1.61 1.17
CA LEU A 237 -10.04 2.35 0.23
C LEU A 237 -10.18 1.76 -1.17
N SER A 238 -11.42 1.58 -1.60
CA SER A 238 -11.72 1.39 -3.01
C SER A 238 -12.36 2.68 -3.50
N THR A 239 -11.88 3.19 -4.63
CA THR A 239 -12.59 4.22 -5.39
C THR A 239 -14.08 3.86 -5.42
N PRO A 240 -14.99 4.76 -4.99
CA PRO A 240 -16.42 4.52 -5.13
C PRO A 240 -16.72 4.16 -6.59
N LYS A 241 -17.18 2.94 -6.84
CA LYS A 241 -17.62 2.55 -8.19
C LYS A 241 -18.98 3.19 -8.43
N LEU A 242 -19.15 3.79 -9.61
CA LEU A 242 -20.48 4.23 -10.06
C LEU A 242 -21.43 3.03 -10.02
N LYS A 243 -22.63 3.21 -9.45
CA LYS A 243 -23.72 2.26 -9.65
C LYS A 243 -24.02 2.23 -11.15
N SER A 244 -23.84 1.07 -11.78
CA SER A 244 -24.33 0.83 -13.14
C SER A 244 -25.85 1.07 -13.17
N PRO A 245 -26.38 1.74 -14.20
CA PRO A 245 -27.83 1.88 -14.36
C PRO A 245 -28.48 0.49 -14.50
N PRO A 246 -29.74 0.32 -14.07
CA PRO A 246 -30.44 -0.95 -14.19
C PRO A 246 -30.55 -1.33 -15.67
N HIS A 247 -30.01 -2.50 -16.01
CA HIS A 247 -30.20 -3.11 -17.32
C HIS A 247 -31.68 -3.40 -17.55
N SER A 248 -32.24 -2.81 -18.60
CA SER A 248 -33.53 -3.20 -19.17
C SER A 248 -33.43 -4.64 -19.71
N PRO A 249 -34.41 -5.53 -19.46
CA PRO A 249 -34.37 -6.88 -20.01
C PRO A 249 -34.59 -6.82 -21.53
N GLY A 250 -33.54 -7.13 -22.28
CA GLY A 250 -33.59 -7.31 -23.73
C GLY A 250 -34.26 -8.65 -24.07
N ASN A 251 -35.22 -8.60 -25.00
CA ASN A 251 -35.99 -9.70 -25.52
C ASN A 251 -35.13 -10.90 -25.97
N LEU A 252 -35.45 -12.08 -25.44
CA LEU A 252 -35.22 -13.34 -26.14
C LEU A 252 -36.27 -13.45 -27.25
N MET A 253 -35.82 -13.51 -28.51
CA MET A 253 -36.58 -14.17 -29.57
C MET A 253 -35.68 -15.24 -30.17
N ASP A 254 -36.17 -16.47 -30.06
CA ASP A 254 -35.67 -17.67 -30.71
C ASP A 254 -35.62 -17.51 -32.23
N ASN A 255 -34.55 -18.05 -32.83
CA ASN A 255 -34.58 -18.93 -33.99
C ASN A 255 -33.19 -19.52 -34.25
#